data_AF-A0A1M6KNY0-F1
#
_entry.id   AF-A0A1M6KNY0-F1
#
_cell.length_a   1.000
_cell.length_b   1.000
_cell.length_c   1.000
_cell.angle_alpha   90.00
_cell.angle_beta   90.00
_cell.angle_gamma   90.00
#
_symmetry.space_group_name_H-M   'P 1'
#
loop_
_entity.id
_entity.type
_entity.pdbx_description
1 polymer ?
#
loop_
_entity_poly.entity_id
_entity_poly.type
_entity_poly.pdbx_seq_one_letter_code
_entity_poly.pdbx_strand_id
1 'polypeptide(L)'
;MDFKEEIIVHRCSRQWVAGLLISAMPLVAQAQGMGASAPMPSQPDMMPASASKADSKAQRQALKAQREAQRKAERKQARQVRNAELQNLQRNGYGPQAAPDQYPENLLNAERKSAPQKAAPAVPASSN
;
A
#
# COMPACT_ATOMS: atom_id res chain seq x y z
N MET A 1 -32.16 30.04 11.89
CA MET A 1 -31.36 29.44 12.99
C MET A 1 -31.39 27.95 12.75
N ASP A 2 -30.56 27.55 11.80
CA ASP A 2 -30.72 26.34 10.99
C ASP A 2 -29.92 25.19 11.59
N PHE A 3 -30.66 24.24 12.15
CA PHE A 3 -30.21 23.08 12.94
C PHE A 3 -29.51 21.99 12.10
N LYS A 4 -28.81 22.37 11.04
CA LYS A 4 -28.24 21.46 10.02
C LYS A 4 -26.73 21.59 9.80
N GLU A 5 -26.08 22.59 10.39
CA GLU A 5 -24.63 22.79 10.26
C GLU A 5 -23.80 22.08 11.37
N GLU A 6 -24.42 21.54 12.42
CA GLU A 6 -23.70 20.92 13.55
C GLU A 6 -23.36 19.42 13.36
N ILE A 7 -23.97 18.75 12.38
CA ILE A 7 -23.80 17.29 12.18
C ILE A 7 -22.49 16.95 11.45
N ILE A 8 -21.89 17.92 10.75
CA ILE A 8 -20.71 17.69 9.91
C ILE A 8 -19.41 17.69 10.73
N VAL A 9 -19.35 18.40 11.85
CA VAL A 9 -18.13 18.48 12.69
C VAL A 9 -17.99 17.31 13.67
N HIS A 10 -19.08 16.61 14.00
CA HIS A 10 -19.06 15.53 15.00
C HIS A 10 -18.76 14.11 14.45
N ARG A 11 -18.64 13.92 13.13
CA ARG A 11 -18.28 12.61 12.53
C ARG A 11 -16.76 12.38 12.42
N CYS A 12 -15.93 13.29 12.92
CA CYS A 12 -14.47 13.19 12.79
C CYS A 12 -13.73 12.64 14.03
N SER A 13 -14.43 12.29 15.13
CA SER A 13 -13.76 12.05 16.43
C SER A 13 -14.26 10.84 17.25
N ARG A 14 -14.89 9.81 16.64
CA ARG A 14 -15.46 8.68 17.42
C ARG A 14 -15.35 7.29 16.77
N GLN A 15 -14.23 6.94 16.15
CA GLN A 15 -13.94 5.53 15.82
C GLN A 15 -12.46 5.18 16.06
N TRP A 16 -12.05 5.34 17.31
CA TRP A 16 -11.02 4.52 17.94
C TRP A 16 -11.68 3.98 19.21
N VAL A 17 -12.03 2.69 19.27
CA VAL A 17 -12.05 1.83 20.47
C VAL A 17 -12.40 0.40 20.02
N ALA A 18 -11.52 -0.53 20.44
CA ALA A 18 -11.71 -1.98 20.65
C ALA A 18 -12.20 -2.84 19.47
N GLY A 19 -11.63 -3.99 19.15
CA GLY A 19 -10.69 -4.86 19.84
C GLY A 19 -11.10 -6.30 19.52
N LEU A 20 -10.16 -7.18 19.17
CA LEU A 20 -10.33 -8.62 19.36
C LEU A 20 -8.99 -9.34 19.20
N LEU A 21 -8.48 -9.84 20.32
CA LEU A 21 -7.52 -10.94 20.37
C LEU A 21 -8.21 -12.19 19.84
N ILE A 22 -7.72 -12.76 18.74
CA ILE A 22 -7.95 -14.17 18.41
C ILE A 22 -6.59 -14.81 18.18
N SER A 23 -6.20 -15.61 19.16
CA SER A 23 -5.16 -16.63 19.05
C SER A 23 -5.58 -17.68 18.03
N ALA A 24 -4.68 -18.07 17.12
CA ALA A 24 -4.57 -19.44 16.59
C ALA A 24 -3.48 -19.50 15.49
N MET A 25 -2.25 -19.79 15.88
CA MET A 25 -1.41 -20.74 15.13
C MET A 25 -1.44 -22.05 15.92
N PRO A 26 -1.34 -23.25 15.32
CA PRO A 26 -0.55 -23.62 14.13
C PRO A 26 -1.39 -24.40 13.09
N LEU A 27 -0.91 -24.73 11.89
CA LEU A 27 -0.23 -26.00 11.64
C LEU A 27 0.26 -25.98 10.19
N VAL A 28 1.58 -25.94 10.03
CA VAL A 28 2.26 -26.07 8.75
C VAL A 28 2.45 -27.55 8.43
N ALA A 29 2.18 -27.89 7.16
CA ALA A 29 2.76 -28.96 6.36
C ALA A 29 3.03 -30.34 7.00
N GLN A 30 2.25 -31.33 6.58
CA GLN A 30 2.76 -32.69 6.41
C GLN A 30 2.55 -33.12 4.95
N ALA A 31 3.67 -33.28 4.25
CA ALA A 31 3.76 -33.99 2.99
C ALA A 31 3.72 -35.50 3.24
N GLN A 32 3.19 -36.25 2.26
CA GLN A 32 3.70 -37.53 1.72
C GLN A 32 2.55 -38.47 1.32
N GLY A 33 2.71 -39.09 0.15
CA GLY A 33 1.84 -40.18 -0.28
C GLY A 33 1.76 -40.33 -1.80
N MET A 34 2.88 -40.67 -2.45
CA MET A 34 2.81 -41.40 -3.73
C MET A 34 2.12 -42.75 -3.45
N GLY A 35 1.07 -43.05 -4.21
CA GLY A 35 0.38 -44.33 -4.18
C GLY A 35 -0.44 -44.50 -5.44
N ALA A 36 0.07 -45.31 -6.35
CA ALA A 36 -0.59 -45.71 -7.57
C ALA A 36 -1.92 -46.42 -7.29
N SER A 37 -2.97 -46.11 -8.06
CA SER A 37 -3.95 -47.07 -8.61
C SER A 37 -4.97 -46.32 -9.45
N ALA A 38 -5.42 -46.99 -10.52
CA ALA A 38 -6.25 -46.50 -11.61
C ALA A 38 -7.56 -45.81 -11.20
N PRO A 39 -8.17 -45.08 -12.15
CA PRO A 39 -9.59 -45.29 -12.35
C PRO A 39 -9.95 -45.41 -13.84
N MET A 40 -10.49 -46.57 -14.22
CA MET A 40 -11.57 -46.58 -15.22
C MET A 40 -12.84 -46.18 -14.48
N PRO A 41 -13.58 -45.19 -15.00
CA PRO A 41 -15.01 -45.41 -15.15
C PRO A 41 -15.48 -44.98 -16.54
N SER A 42 -16.06 -45.94 -17.25
CA SER A 42 -16.99 -45.70 -18.34
C SER A 42 -18.34 -45.27 -17.76
N GLN A 43 -18.84 -44.08 -18.08
CA GLN A 43 -20.28 -43.83 -18.25
C GLN A 43 -20.53 -42.52 -19.03
N PRO A 44 -21.51 -42.52 -19.96
CA PRO A 44 -21.86 -41.36 -20.77
C PRO A 44 -22.92 -40.46 -20.11
N ASP A 45 -23.01 -39.25 -20.65
CA ASP A 45 -24.15 -38.31 -20.56
C ASP A 45 -24.58 -37.81 -19.17
N MET A 46 -24.20 -36.56 -18.86
CA MET A 46 -25.15 -35.45 -18.91
C MET A 46 -24.42 -34.14 -18.64
N MET A 47 -24.47 -33.22 -19.62
CA MET A 47 -24.13 -31.82 -19.39
C MET A 47 -25.04 -31.21 -18.32
N PRO A 48 -24.51 -30.34 -17.46
CA PRO A 48 -24.98 -28.96 -17.52
C PRO A 48 -23.80 -27.99 -17.65
N ALA A 49 -23.19 -27.90 -18.84
CA ALA A 49 -22.06 -27.02 -19.11
C ALA A 49 -22.43 -25.53 -19.27
N SER A 50 -23.44 -25.04 -18.55
CA SER A 50 -23.87 -23.64 -18.66
C SER A 50 -23.93 -22.87 -17.34
N ALA A 51 -23.73 -23.51 -16.17
CA ALA A 51 -23.66 -22.81 -14.89
C ALA A 51 -22.21 -22.41 -14.50
N SER A 52 -21.22 -23.30 -14.64
CA SER A 52 -19.85 -23.04 -14.14
C SER A 52 -19.06 -21.92 -14.83
N LYS A 53 -19.45 -21.50 -16.04
CA LYS A 53 -18.76 -20.40 -16.75
C LYS A 53 -19.17 -19.02 -16.23
N ALA A 54 -20.40 -18.86 -15.71
CA ALA A 54 -20.87 -17.61 -15.14
C ALA A 54 -20.20 -17.33 -13.79
N ASP A 55 -20.10 -18.34 -12.93
CA ASP A 55 -19.39 -18.25 -11.63
C ASP A 55 -17.90 -17.95 -11.79
N SER A 56 -17.25 -18.60 -12.77
CA SER A 56 -15.85 -18.30 -13.11
C SER A 56 -15.63 -16.87 -13.60
N LYS A 57 -16.59 -16.29 -14.34
CA LYS A 57 -16.48 -14.90 -14.81
C LYS A 57 -16.66 -13.90 -13.66
N ALA A 58 -17.63 -14.13 -12.78
CA ALA A 58 -17.85 -13.31 -11.59
C ALA A 58 -16.66 -13.36 -10.63
N GLN A 59 -16.11 -14.54 -10.37
CA GLN A 59 -14.93 -14.70 -9.52
C GLN A 59 -13.68 -14.02 -10.10
N ARG A 60 -13.46 -14.13 -11.42
CA ARG A 60 -12.36 -13.41 -12.10
C ARG A 60 -12.53 -11.89 -12.05
N GLN A 61 -13.75 -11.38 -12.15
CA GLN A 61 -14.03 -9.95 -11.99
C GLN A 61 -13.78 -9.48 -10.56
N ALA A 62 -14.21 -10.24 -9.55
CA ALA A 62 -13.94 -9.92 -8.15
C ALA A 62 -12.43 -9.89 -7.85
N LEU A 63 -11.67 -10.89 -8.32
CA LEU A 63 -10.22 -10.95 -8.15
C LEU A 63 -9.52 -9.78 -8.86
N LYS A 64 -10.01 -9.39 -10.05
CA LYS A 64 -9.50 -8.23 -10.79
C LYS A 64 -9.76 -6.94 -10.02
N ALA A 65 -10.96 -6.75 -9.49
CA ALA A 65 -11.32 -5.57 -8.70
C ALA A 65 -10.45 -5.45 -7.44
N GLN A 66 -10.20 -6.56 -6.73
CA GLN A 66 -9.30 -6.58 -5.57
C GLN A 66 -7.87 -6.18 -5.95
N ARG A 67 -7.33 -6.73 -7.04
CA ARG A 67 -5.98 -6.40 -7.54
C ARG A 67 -5.88 -4.93 -7.99
N GLU A 68 -6.92 -4.39 -8.61
CA GLU A 68 -6.96 -2.98 -8.98
C GLU A 68 -6.98 -2.06 -7.76
N ALA A 69 -7.71 -2.43 -6.71
CA ALA A 69 -7.72 -1.69 -5.45
C ALA A 69 -6.33 -1.65 -4.80
N GLN A 70 -5.62 -2.79 -4.74
CA GLN A 70 -4.25 -2.85 -4.24
C GLN A 70 -3.30 -1.97 -5.07
N ARG A 71 -3.33 -2.09 -6.40
CA ARG A 71 -2.51 -1.26 -7.30
C ARG A 71 -2.83 0.23 -7.17
N LYS A 72 -4.06 0.61 -6.83
CA LYS A 72 -4.41 2.02 -6.58
C LYS A 72 -3.81 2.50 -5.26
N ALA A 73 -3.83 1.68 -4.21
CA ALA A 73 -3.20 2.00 -2.94
C ALA A 73 -1.67 2.16 -3.08
N GLU A 74 -1.00 1.21 -3.74
CA GLU A 74 0.43 1.26 -4.02
C GLU A 74 0.82 2.50 -4.83
N ARG A 75 0.05 2.83 -5.88
CA ARG A 75 0.29 4.05 -6.67
C ARG A 75 0.15 5.32 -5.84
N LYS A 76 -0.80 5.37 -4.91
CA LYS A 76 -0.95 6.53 -4.01
C LYS A 76 0.25 6.66 -3.08
N GLN A 77 0.70 5.56 -2.49
CA GLN A 77 1.89 5.54 -1.63
C GLN A 77 3.14 5.97 -2.42
N ALA A 78 3.35 5.42 -3.61
CA ALA A 78 4.47 5.81 -4.47
C ALA A 78 4.43 7.31 -4.83
N ARG A 79 3.25 7.86 -5.14
CA ARG A 79 3.09 9.31 -5.39
C ARG A 79 3.42 10.13 -4.14
N GLN A 80 2.98 9.71 -2.97
CA GLN A 80 3.29 10.41 -1.72
C GLN A 80 4.80 10.44 -1.47
N VAL A 81 5.49 9.32 -1.64
CA VAL A 81 6.95 9.24 -1.49
C VAL A 81 7.66 10.17 -2.48
N ARG A 82 7.33 10.08 -3.77
CA ARG A 82 7.96 10.94 -4.79
C ARG A 82 7.64 12.42 -4.59
N ASN A 83 6.42 12.75 -4.19
CA ASN A 83 6.03 14.13 -3.93
C ASN A 83 6.74 14.68 -2.68
N ALA A 84 6.94 13.87 -1.64
CA ALA A 84 7.67 14.29 -0.45
C ALA A 84 9.15 14.57 -0.76
N GLU A 85 9.77 13.71 -1.56
CA GLU A 85 11.14 13.93 -2.04
C GLU A 85 11.24 15.20 -2.90
N LEU A 86 10.32 15.37 -3.87
CA LEU A 86 10.26 16.56 -4.70
C LEU A 86 10.11 17.84 -3.87
N GLN A 87 9.23 17.83 -2.87
CA GLN A 87 9.03 18.95 -1.94
C GLN A 87 10.30 19.26 -1.14
N ASN A 88 11.02 18.23 -0.69
CA ASN A 88 12.28 18.43 0.04
C ASN A 88 13.33 19.09 -0.86
N LEU A 89 13.46 18.65 -2.11
CA LEU A 89 14.35 19.27 -3.09
C LEU A 89 13.93 20.72 -3.39
N GLN A 90 12.63 20.98 -3.57
CA GLN A 90 12.09 22.32 -3.79
C GLN A 90 12.35 23.29 -2.66
N ARG A 91 12.16 22.85 -1.42
CA ARG A 91 12.50 23.63 -0.23
C ARG A 91 13.99 23.97 -0.19
N ASN A 92 14.84 23.11 -0.75
CA ASN A 92 16.28 23.30 -0.78
C ASN A 92 16.79 24.05 -2.02
N GLY A 93 15.88 24.56 -2.88
CA GLY A 93 16.21 25.43 -4.02
C GLY A 93 16.06 24.80 -5.42
N TYR A 94 15.59 23.55 -5.52
CA TYR A 94 15.38 22.88 -6.81
C TYR A 94 13.93 23.06 -7.30
N GLY A 95 13.68 23.84 -8.34
CA GLY A 95 12.33 23.99 -8.88
C GLY A 95 12.18 25.12 -9.89
N PRO A 96 10.97 25.33 -10.45
CA PRO A 96 10.68 26.32 -11.49
C PRO A 96 10.99 27.76 -11.08
N GLN A 97 11.00 28.06 -9.78
CA GLN A 97 11.40 29.35 -9.23
C GLN A 97 12.90 29.64 -9.38
N ALA A 98 13.73 28.62 -9.61
CA ALA A 98 15.16 28.79 -9.85
C ALA A 98 15.43 29.10 -11.33
N ALA A 99 16.47 29.90 -11.58
CA ALA A 99 16.84 30.26 -12.93
C ALA A 99 17.40 29.04 -13.71
N PRO A 100 17.10 28.89 -15.02
CA PRO A 100 17.49 27.74 -15.84
C PRO A 100 18.99 27.39 -15.82
N ASP A 101 19.84 28.40 -15.72
CA ASP A 101 21.30 28.31 -15.63
C ASP A 101 21.79 27.72 -14.30
N GLN A 102 20.97 27.78 -13.24
CA GLN A 102 21.35 27.33 -11.89
C GLN A 102 20.92 25.89 -11.59
N TYR A 103 20.10 25.24 -12.43
CA TYR A 103 19.55 23.91 -12.15
C TYR A 103 20.58 22.82 -11.87
N PRO A 104 21.70 22.70 -12.61
CA PRO A 104 22.68 21.64 -12.35
C PRO A 104 23.24 21.72 -10.92
N GLU A 105 23.61 22.92 -10.47
CA GLU A 105 24.14 23.17 -9.13
C GLU A 105 23.05 23.08 -8.06
N ASN A 106 21.85 23.59 -8.34
CA ASN A 106 20.74 23.57 -7.39
C ASN A 106 20.27 22.14 -7.09
N LEU A 107 20.33 21.22 -8.05
CA LEU A 107 20.02 19.80 -7.82
C LEU A 107 21.02 19.19 -6.82
N LEU A 108 22.32 19.32 -7.09
CA LEU A 108 23.39 18.80 -6.22
C LEU A 108 23.31 19.37 -4.79
N ASN A 109 23.08 20.68 -4.68
CA ASN A 109 22.93 21.36 -3.40
C ASN A 109 21.64 20.95 -2.69
N ALA A 110 20.54 20.79 -3.42
CA ALA A 110 19.27 20.35 -2.86
C ALA A 110 19.35 18.92 -2.32
N GLU A 111 20.00 18.01 -3.04
CA GLU A 111 20.26 16.64 -2.60
C GLU A 111 21.11 16.63 -1.33
N ARG A 112 22.24 17.36 -1.31
CA ARG A 112 23.13 17.45 -0.14
C ARG A 112 22.42 17.99 1.11
N LYS A 113 21.52 18.96 0.94
CA LYS A 113 20.72 19.54 2.03
C LYS A 113 19.52 18.68 2.43
N SER A 114 19.00 17.88 1.49
CA SER A 114 17.87 16.97 1.72
C SER A 114 18.26 15.72 2.49
N ALA A 115 19.54 15.34 2.40
CA ALA A 115 20.09 14.25 3.17
C ALA A 115 19.82 14.52 4.65
N PRO A 116 19.27 13.53 5.40
CA PRO A 116 19.15 13.68 6.84
C PRO A 116 20.57 13.95 7.33
N GLN A 117 20.77 15.15 7.88
CA GLN A 117 21.97 15.46 8.64
C GLN A 117 22.01 14.37 9.70
N LYS A 118 22.88 13.36 9.52
CA LYS A 118 23.16 12.37 10.55
C LYS A 118 23.53 13.22 11.74
N ALA A 119 22.60 13.35 12.70
CA ALA A 119 22.74 14.26 13.81
C ALA A 119 24.14 14.00 14.37
N ALA A 120 25.01 15.00 14.24
CA ALA A 120 26.32 14.90 14.88
C ALA A 120 26.01 14.56 16.34
N PRO A 121 26.60 13.49 16.89
CA PRO A 121 26.34 13.12 18.28
C PRO A 121 26.55 14.37 19.10
N ALA A 122 25.53 14.76 19.88
CA ALA A 122 25.60 15.91 20.76
C ALA A 122 26.88 15.75 21.59
N VAL A 123 27.87 16.60 21.32
CA VAL A 123 29.08 16.68 22.13
C VAL A 123 28.59 17.03 23.55
N PRO A 124 28.77 16.15 24.55
CA PRO A 124 28.38 16.49 25.90
C PRO A 124 29.21 17.72 26.28
N ALA A 125 28.52 18.79 26.66
CA ALA A 125 29.15 20.00 27.15
C ALA A 125 30.08 19.60 28.32
N SER A 126 31.38 19.63 28.07
CA SER A 126 32.39 19.44 29.10
C SER A 126 32.34 20.66 30.02
N SER A 127 31.70 20.49 31.17
CA SER A 127 31.82 21.43 32.29
C SER A 127 33.27 21.48 32.76
N ASN A 128 33.84 22.69 32.79
CA ASN A 128 35.12 23.00 33.42
C ASN A 128 34.82 23.89 34.64
#